data_AF-A0A7C2BIS2-F1
#
_entry.id   AF-A0A7C2BIS2-F1
#
_cell.length_a   1.000
_cell.length_b   1.000
_cell.length_c   1.000
_cell.angle_alpha   90.00
_cell.angle_beta   90.00
_cell.angle_gamma   90.00
#
_symmetry.space_group_name_H-M   'P 1'
#
loop_
_entity.id
_entity.type
_entity.pdbx_description
1 polymer ?
#
loop_
_entity_poly.entity_id
_entity_poly.type
_entity_poly.pdbx_seq_one_letter_code
_entity_poly.pdbx_strand_id
1 'polypeptide(L)'
;MQHGLAKTREEDPDRPLTDEGRATVERVAARAAALGVQPDRVYHSGLLRARQTAEILAGRLGIPDRVEVRPGLEPLDPVEPVASWLDGLAGQFGAVVLVGHLPFLDRLTSLLVAGDENAQVVAFRMGGLVKLIPKGNRAGYSVAWVLAPELA
;
A
#
# COMPACT_ATOMS: atom_id res chain seq x y z
N MET A 1 -0.55 1.02 0.77
CA MET A 1 0.37 2.04 1.29
C MET A 1 1.07 2.70 0.11
N GLN A 2 1.05 4.02 0.02
CA GLN A 2 1.91 4.71 -0.94
C GLN A 2 3.34 4.65 -0.42
N HIS A 3 4.33 4.43 -1.30
CA HIS A 3 5.74 4.47 -0.89
C HIS A 3 6.10 5.77 -0.14
N GLY A 4 7.10 5.71 0.74
CA GLY A 4 7.63 6.91 1.41
C GLY A 4 8.25 7.92 0.44
N LEU A 5 8.57 9.11 0.93
CA LEU A 5 9.30 10.11 0.15
C LEU A 5 10.59 9.51 -0.41
N ALA A 6 10.84 9.73 -1.71
CA ALA A 6 11.97 9.16 -2.42
C ALA A 6 12.74 10.24 -3.15
N LYS A 7 14.04 10.01 -3.35
CA LYS A 7 14.89 10.89 -4.13
C LYS A 7 14.32 11.14 -5.52
N THR A 8 14.65 12.30 -6.09
CA THR A 8 14.37 12.58 -7.50
C THR A 8 15.28 11.73 -8.39
N ARG A 9 14.96 11.64 -9.68
CA ARG A 9 15.78 10.87 -10.62
C ARG A 9 17.15 11.53 -10.86
N GLU A 10 17.20 12.85 -10.72
CA GLU A 10 18.41 13.66 -10.85
C GLU A 10 19.38 13.44 -9.68
N GLU A 11 18.85 13.29 -8.46
CA GLU A 11 19.64 12.96 -7.27
C GLU A 11 20.16 11.52 -7.32
N ASP A 12 19.30 10.59 -7.75
CA ASP A 12 19.61 9.16 -7.81
C ASP A 12 18.66 8.45 -8.80
N PRO A 13 19.17 7.79 -9.86
CA PRO A 13 18.33 7.18 -10.88
C PRO A 13 17.47 6.03 -10.35
N ASP A 14 17.93 5.33 -9.31
CA ASP A 14 17.19 4.23 -8.67
C ASP A 14 16.12 4.74 -7.70
N ARG A 15 16.18 6.03 -7.36
CA ARG A 15 15.22 6.76 -6.52
C ARG A 15 14.90 6.00 -5.22
N PRO A 16 15.90 5.73 -4.37
CA PRO A 16 15.65 5.17 -3.05
C PRO A 16 14.82 6.14 -2.20
N LEU A 17 14.27 5.64 -1.08
CA LEU A 17 13.70 6.51 -0.06
C LEU A 17 14.75 7.54 0.41
N THR A 18 14.29 8.77 0.68
CA THR A 18 15.08 9.74 1.43
C THR A 18 15.12 9.33 2.91
N ASP A 19 16.03 9.92 3.69
CA ASP A 19 16.09 9.67 5.14
C ASP A 19 14.78 10.09 5.83
N GLU A 20 14.20 11.22 5.41
CA GLU A 20 12.88 11.67 5.87
C GLU A 20 11.77 10.68 5.46
N GLY A 21 11.81 10.16 4.23
CA GLY A 21 10.87 9.15 3.76
C GLY A 21 10.94 7.86 4.56
N ARG A 22 12.15 7.39 4.87
CA ARG A 22 12.39 6.23 5.73
C ARG A 22 11.85 6.46 7.13
N ALA A 23 12.19 7.57 7.77
CA ALA A 23 11.70 7.92 9.10
C ALA A 23 10.17 8.02 9.14
N THR A 24 9.56 8.56 8.09
CA THR A 24 8.09 8.66 7.97
C THR A 24 7.44 7.29 7.87
N VAL A 25 7.96 6.40 7.01
CA VAL A 25 7.46 5.03 6.89
C VAL A 25 7.62 4.28 8.20
N GLU A 26 8.73 4.46 8.92
CA GLU A 26 8.95 3.86 10.23
C GLU A 26 7.91 4.28 11.27
N ARG A 27 7.57 5.58 11.35
CA ARG A 27 6.52 6.07 12.25
C ARG A 27 5.16 5.47 11.91
N VAL A 28 4.76 5.51 10.63
CA VAL A 28 3.49 4.93 10.17
C VAL A 28 3.44 3.43 10.47
N ALA A 29 4.52 2.70 10.23
CA ALA A 29 4.60 1.28 10.49
C ALA A 29 4.53 0.95 11.99
N ALA A 30 5.20 1.73 12.85
CA ALA A 30 5.10 1.60 14.30
C ALA A 30 3.66 1.87 14.80
N ARG A 31 3.01 2.90 14.26
CA ARG A 31 1.61 3.21 14.57
C ARG A 31 0.66 2.10 14.10
N ALA A 32 0.88 1.55 12.91
CA ALA A 32 0.13 0.40 12.40
C ALA A 32 0.28 -0.83 13.31
N ALA A 33 1.50 -1.12 13.79
CA ALA A 33 1.76 -2.19 14.75
C ALA A 33 0.99 -1.96 16.06
N ALA A 34 1.01 -0.73 16.60
CA ALA A 34 0.28 -0.36 17.81
C ALA A 34 -1.26 -0.47 17.65
N LEU A 35 -1.77 -0.29 16.43
CA LEU A 35 -3.18 -0.51 16.08
C LEU A 35 -3.53 -1.99 15.84
N GLY A 36 -2.57 -2.91 16.01
CA GLY A 36 -2.78 -4.34 15.83
C GLY A 36 -2.93 -4.76 14.37
N VAL A 37 -2.36 -4.03 13.42
CA VAL A 37 -2.34 -4.43 12.01
C VAL A 37 -1.47 -5.67 11.85
N GLN A 38 -2.05 -6.77 11.39
CA GLN A 38 -1.37 -8.06 11.22
C GLN A 38 -1.72 -8.66 9.85
N PRO A 39 -1.07 -8.23 8.76
CA PRO A 39 -1.26 -8.82 7.45
C PRO A 39 -0.49 -10.14 7.35
N ASP A 40 -0.95 -11.03 6.49
CA ASP A 40 -0.27 -12.28 6.18
C ASP A 40 0.96 -12.06 5.30
N ARG A 41 0.90 -11.08 4.40
CA ARG A 41 1.93 -10.75 3.40
C ARG A 41 1.92 -9.27 3.02
N VAL A 42 3.07 -8.78 2.56
CA VAL A 42 3.24 -7.46 1.96
C VAL A 42 3.74 -7.62 0.52
N TYR A 43 3.01 -7.07 -0.44
CA TYR A 43 3.42 -7.06 -1.85
C TYR A 43 3.87 -5.66 -2.27
N HIS A 44 4.88 -5.59 -3.15
CA HIS A 44 5.38 -4.32 -3.69
C HIS A 44 5.54 -4.33 -5.22
N SER A 45 5.58 -3.14 -5.82
CA SER A 45 5.74 -2.96 -7.27
C SER A 45 7.08 -3.41 -7.86
N GLY A 46 8.12 -3.51 -7.02
CA GLY A 46 9.48 -3.85 -7.46
C GLY A 46 10.37 -2.63 -7.62
N LEU A 47 9.80 -1.42 -7.75
CA LEU A 47 10.58 -0.18 -7.71
C LEU A 47 11.20 0.00 -6.32
N LEU A 48 12.46 0.43 -6.29
CA LEU A 48 13.29 0.44 -5.07
C LEU A 48 12.61 1.11 -3.88
N ARG A 49 12.04 2.30 -4.06
CA ARG A 49 11.29 3.02 -3.01
C ARG A 49 10.07 2.26 -2.46
N ALA A 50 9.37 1.49 -3.30
CA ALA A 50 8.23 0.69 -2.86
C ALA A 50 8.71 -0.56 -2.11
N ARG A 51 9.77 -1.23 -2.60
CA ARG A 51 10.41 -2.35 -1.89
C ARG A 51 10.91 -1.93 -0.50
N GLN A 52 11.69 -0.85 -0.42
CA GLN A 52 12.19 -0.34 0.86
C GLN A 52 11.05 0.04 1.82
N THR A 53 9.97 0.63 1.32
CA THR A 53 8.78 0.93 2.14
C THR A 53 8.15 -0.37 2.67
N ALA A 54 8.01 -1.40 1.82
CA ALA A 54 7.45 -2.69 2.20
C ALA A 54 8.30 -3.42 3.24
N GLU A 55 9.61 -3.43 3.07
CA GLU A 55 10.57 -4.03 4.02
C GLU A 55 10.49 -3.36 5.40
N ILE A 56 10.47 -2.03 5.46
CA ILE A 56 10.33 -1.29 6.72
C ILE A 56 9.00 -1.63 7.39
N LEU A 57 7.90 -1.61 6.63
CA LEU A 57 6.58 -1.93 7.15
C LEU A 57 6.54 -3.36 7.71
N ALA A 58 6.95 -4.35 6.92
CA ALA A 58 6.93 -5.75 7.29
C ALA A 58 7.81 -6.05 8.51
N GLY A 59 9.01 -5.43 8.59
CA GLY A 59 9.88 -5.55 9.74
C GLY A 59 9.24 -5.05 11.03
N ARG A 60 8.54 -3.91 11.00
CA ARG A 60 7.81 -3.38 12.16
C ARG A 60 6.57 -4.18 12.52
N LEU A 61 5.92 -4.83 11.55
CA LEU A 61 4.76 -5.70 11.76
C LEU A 61 5.15 -7.14 12.15
N GLY A 62 6.44 -7.46 12.28
CA GLY A 62 6.91 -8.77 12.71
C GLY A 62 6.84 -9.87 11.65
N ILE A 63 6.81 -9.51 10.36
CA ILE A 63 6.75 -10.44 9.22
C ILE A 63 7.81 -10.15 8.14
N PRO A 64 9.09 -9.94 8.51
CA PRO A 64 10.14 -9.47 7.57
C PRO A 64 10.33 -10.39 6.36
N ASP A 65 10.13 -11.71 6.53
CA ASP A 65 10.33 -12.71 5.47
C ASP A 65 9.09 -12.88 4.56
N ARG A 66 8.06 -12.03 4.71
CA ARG A 66 6.79 -12.11 3.97
C ARG A 66 6.57 -10.91 3.05
N VAL A 67 7.65 -10.45 2.45
CA VAL A 67 7.68 -9.35 1.48
C VAL A 67 7.94 -9.93 0.09
N GLU A 68 7.03 -9.65 -0.85
CA GLU A 68 7.09 -10.22 -2.19
C GLU A 68 6.93 -9.15 -3.28
N VAL A 69 7.66 -9.31 -4.38
CA VAL A 69 7.41 -8.53 -5.59
C VAL A 69 6.13 -9.05 -6.26
N ARG A 70 5.30 -8.13 -6.74
CA ARG A 70 4.12 -8.47 -7.53
C ARG A 70 4.08 -7.63 -8.82
N PRO A 71 4.13 -8.26 -10.01
CA PRO A 71 3.90 -7.59 -11.28
C PRO A 71 2.51 -6.94 -11.36
N GLY A 72 2.35 -5.90 -12.18
CA GLY A 72 1.05 -5.20 -12.33
C GLY A 72 0.78 -4.19 -11.22
N LEU A 73 1.80 -3.67 -10.53
CA LEU A 73 1.70 -2.63 -9.50
C LEU A 73 2.53 -1.38 -9.86
N GLU A 74 2.97 -1.25 -11.11
CA GLU A 74 3.62 -0.03 -11.59
C GLU A 74 2.62 1.14 -11.63
N PRO A 75 3.09 2.41 -11.60
CA PRO A 75 2.22 3.58 -11.48
C PRO A 75 1.08 3.66 -12.51
N LEU A 76 1.29 3.17 -13.73
CA LEU A 76 0.37 3.29 -14.85
C LEU A 76 -0.26 1.96 -15.29
N ASP A 77 -0.02 0.88 -14.54
CA ASP A 77 -0.64 -0.41 -14.83
C ASP A 77 -2.16 -0.35 -14.68
N PRO A 78 -2.92 -1.17 -15.44
CA PRO A 78 -4.36 -1.32 -15.23
C PRO A 78 -4.65 -1.98 -13.87
N VAL A 79 -5.75 -1.57 -13.23
CA VAL A 79 -6.07 -1.99 -11.85
C VAL A 79 -6.94 -3.25 -11.80
N GLU A 80 -7.67 -3.57 -12.87
CA GLU A 80 -8.60 -4.70 -12.93
C GLU A 80 -7.90 -6.05 -12.70
N PRO A 81 -6.73 -6.35 -13.31
CA PRO A 81 -6.02 -7.60 -13.03
C PRO A 81 -5.63 -7.74 -11.55
N VAL A 82 -5.42 -6.61 -10.86
CA VAL A 82 -5.09 -6.59 -9.43
C VAL A 82 -6.31 -6.77 -8.56
N ALA A 83 -7.43 -6.13 -8.92
CA ALA A 83 -8.71 -6.36 -8.27
C ALA A 83 -9.12 -7.84 -8.36
N SER A 84 -9.08 -8.45 -9.55
CA SER A 84 -9.41 -9.87 -9.73
C SER A 84 -8.47 -10.81 -8.98
N TRP A 85 -7.18 -10.48 -8.92
CA TRP A 85 -6.23 -11.27 -8.13
C TRP A 85 -6.50 -11.16 -6.62
N LEU A 86 -6.83 -9.96 -6.10
CA LEU A 86 -7.22 -9.78 -4.70
C LEU A 86 -8.48 -10.58 -4.36
N ASP A 87 -9.46 -10.62 -5.27
CA ASP A 87 -10.67 -11.45 -5.09
C ASP A 87 -10.31 -12.95 -5.04
N GLY A 88 -9.36 -13.40 -5.87
CA GLY A 88 -8.86 -14.78 -5.83
C GLY A 88 -8.10 -15.16 -4.54
N LEU A 89 -7.56 -14.16 -3.82
CA LEU A 89 -6.93 -14.37 -2.50
C LEU A 89 -7.95 -14.45 -1.37
N ALA A 90 -9.21 -14.08 -1.59
CA ALA A 90 -10.24 -14.12 -0.57
C ALA A 90 -10.38 -15.55 -0.02
N GLY A 91 -10.31 -15.68 1.31
CA GLY A 91 -10.37 -16.97 2.00
C GLY A 91 -9.05 -17.73 2.09
N GLN A 92 -7.99 -17.32 1.38
CA GLN A 92 -6.63 -17.88 1.54
C GLN A 92 -5.83 -17.17 2.63
N PHE A 93 -6.03 -15.85 2.72
CA PHE A 93 -5.36 -14.97 3.68
C PHE A 93 -6.38 -14.12 4.43
N GLY A 94 -6.05 -13.71 5.65
CA GLY A 94 -6.85 -12.77 6.44
C GLY A 94 -6.69 -11.32 5.96
N ALA A 95 -5.46 -10.89 5.68
CA ALA A 95 -5.19 -9.56 5.13
C ALA A 95 -3.86 -9.50 4.37
N VAL A 96 -3.80 -8.69 3.31
CA VAL A 96 -2.57 -8.40 2.57
C VAL A 96 -2.36 -6.90 2.48
N VAL A 97 -1.11 -6.46 2.37
CA VAL A 97 -0.78 -5.04 2.12
C VAL A 97 -0.15 -4.90 0.73
N LEU A 98 -0.61 -3.92 -0.04
CA LEU A 98 0.04 -3.49 -1.28
C LEU A 98 0.83 -2.21 -1.04
N VAL A 99 2.09 -2.18 -1.47
CA VAL A 99 2.98 -1.02 -1.41
C VAL A 99 3.32 -0.58 -2.83
N GLY A 100 2.90 0.63 -3.19
CA GLY A 100 2.95 1.07 -4.58
C GLY A 100 2.93 2.58 -4.73
N HIS A 101 2.35 3.03 -5.84
CA HIS A 101 2.49 4.40 -6.34
C HIS A 101 1.13 5.00 -6.72
N LEU A 102 1.12 6.32 -6.91
CA LEU A 102 0.04 6.99 -7.63
C LEU A 102 0.39 7.07 -9.14
N PRO A 103 -0.63 7.05 -10.03
CA PRO A 103 -2.07 6.99 -9.72
C PRO A 103 -2.60 5.59 -9.36
N PHE A 104 -1.86 4.52 -9.60
CA PHE A 104 -2.31 3.13 -9.42
C PHE A 104 -3.09 2.86 -8.11
N LEU A 105 -2.54 3.23 -6.94
CA LEU A 105 -3.18 2.95 -5.66
C LEU A 105 -4.50 3.69 -5.46
N ASP A 106 -4.60 4.92 -5.97
CA ASP A 106 -5.83 5.71 -5.92
C ASP A 106 -6.90 5.09 -6.82
N ARG A 107 -6.52 4.71 -8.04
CA ARG A 107 -7.41 4.01 -8.98
C ARG A 107 -7.91 2.68 -8.44
N LEU A 108 -7.01 1.85 -7.92
CA LEU A 108 -7.37 0.54 -7.36
C LEU A 108 -8.30 0.71 -6.15
N THR A 109 -7.99 1.66 -5.27
CA THR A 109 -8.84 1.95 -4.10
C THR A 109 -10.22 2.43 -4.53
N SER A 110 -10.28 3.33 -5.52
CA SER A 110 -11.52 3.87 -6.08
C SER A 110 -12.36 2.78 -6.74
N LEU A 111 -11.75 1.90 -7.54
CA LEU A 111 -12.43 0.74 -8.14
C LEU A 111 -13.01 -0.18 -7.05
N LEU A 112 -12.21 -0.58 -6.06
CA LEU A 112 -12.64 -1.50 -5.00
C LEU A 112 -13.74 -0.91 -4.11
N VAL A 113 -13.77 0.41 -3.92
CA VAL A 113 -14.70 1.08 -3.00
C VAL A 113 -15.96 1.60 -3.70
N ALA A 114 -15.80 2.24 -4.86
CA ALA A 114 -16.89 2.91 -5.57
C ALA A 114 -17.34 2.17 -6.84
N GLY A 115 -16.57 1.19 -7.34
CA GLY A 115 -16.82 0.56 -8.64
C GLY A 115 -16.41 1.43 -9.83
N ASP A 116 -15.70 2.54 -9.57
CA ASP A 116 -15.19 3.48 -10.57
C ASP A 116 -13.76 3.86 -10.17
N GLU A 117 -12.78 3.54 -11.02
CA GLU A 117 -11.37 3.84 -10.78
C GLU A 117 -11.05 5.35 -10.75
N ASN A 118 -11.94 6.20 -11.26
CA ASN A 118 -11.74 7.65 -11.30
C ASN A 118 -12.43 8.40 -10.15
N ALA A 119 -13.07 7.69 -9.22
CA ALA A 119 -13.85 8.31 -8.14
C ALA A 119 -13.01 9.05 -7.08
N GLN A 120 -11.69 8.81 -7.02
CA GLN A 120 -10.74 9.44 -6.12
C GLN A 120 -11.19 9.45 -4.64
N VAL A 121 -11.50 8.27 -4.10
CA VAL A 121 -12.13 8.14 -2.77
C VAL A 121 -11.17 8.36 -1.59
N VAL A 122 -9.86 8.41 -1.83
CA VAL A 122 -8.83 8.64 -0.80
C VAL A 122 -7.75 9.60 -1.30
N ALA A 123 -7.44 10.63 -0.51
CA ALA A 123 -6.28 11.47 -0.72
C ALA A 123 -5.01 10.83 -0.14
N PHE A 124 -4.32 10.02 -0.95
CA PHE A 124 -3.05 9.39 -0.54
C PHE A 124 -1.94 10.42 -0.27
N ARG A 125 -1.08 10.08 0.69
CA ARG A 125 0.17 10.80 1.01
C ARG A 125 1.31 9.81 1.03
N MET A 126 2.52 10.24 0.64
CA MET A 126 3.71 9.39 0.63
C MET A 126 3.94 8.78 2.02
N GLY A 127 4.05 7.45 2.10
CA GLY A 127 4.13 6.72 3.37
C GLY A 127 2.79 6.47 4.06
N GLY A 128 1.66 6.95 3.52
CA GLY A 128 0.33 6.74 4.09
C GLY A 128 -0.20 5.33 3.87
N LEU A 129 -0.86 4.78 4.89
CA LEU A 129 -1.49 3.45 4.89
C LEU A 129 -3.02 3.58 4.91
N VAL A 130 -3.70 2.84 4.05
CA VAL A 130 -5.17 2.82 3.95
C VAL A 130 -5.63 1.39 4.23
N LYS A 131 -6.60 1.24 5.12
CA LYS A 131 -7.24 -0.06 5.37
C LYS A 131 -8.59 -0.09 4.68
N LEU A 132 -8.77 -1.12 3.84
CA LEU A 132 -10.05 -1.48 3.25
C LEU A 132 -10.59 -2.72 3.97
N ILE A 133 -11.91 -2.77 4.13
CA ILE A 133 -12.63 -3.94 4.66
C ILE A 133 -13.78 -4.31 3.73
N PRO A 134 -14.13 -5.60 3.57
CA PRO A 134 -15.30 -5.99 2.79
C PRO A 134 -16.57 -5.33 3.30
N LYS A 135 -17.46 -4.93 2.39
CA LYS A 135 -18.81 -4.46 2.73
C LYS A 135 -19.66 -5.66 3.21
N GLY A 136 -20.50 -5.43 4.22
CA GLY A 136 -21.29 -6.52 4.82
C GLY A 136 -22.52 -6.96 4.02
N ASN A 137 -23.08 -6.09 3.17
CA ASN A 137 -24.37 -6.32 2.50
C ASN A 137 -24.34 -6.15 0.97
N ARG A 138 -23.16 -5.91 0.38
CA ARG A 138 -22.97 -5.78 -1.07
C ARG A 138 -21.51 -6.03 -1.43
N ALA A 139 -21.23 -6.24 -2.72
CA ALA A 139 -19.87 -6.42 -3.21
C ALA A 139 -18.98 -5.17 -3.01
N GLY A 140 -17.67 -5.41 -2.96
CA GLY A 140 -16.64 -4.38 -2.82
C GLY A 140 -16.25 -4.07 -1.37
N TYR A 141 -15.50 -2.99 -1.21
CA TYR A 141 -14.84 -2.63 0.04
C TYR A 141 -15.28 -1.26 0.57
N SER A 142 -15.11 -1.04 1.86
CA SER A 142 -15.22 0.26 2.53
C SER A 142 -13.85 0.69 3.05
N VAL A 143 -13.59 2.00 3.05
CA VAL A 143 -12.43 2.57 3.75
C VAL A 143 -12.69 2.53 5.25
N ALA A 144 -11.97 1.67 5.96
CA ALA A 144 -12.10 1.56 7.42
C ALA A 144 -11.39 2.72 8.13
N TRP A 145 -10.19 3.07 7.64
CA TRP A 145 -9.42 4.22 8.11
C TRP A 145 -8.29 4.55 7.14
N VAL A 146 -7.78 5.78 7.26
CA VAL A 146 -6.58 6.27 6.60
C VAL A 146 -5.60 6.70 7.68
N LEU A 147 -4.42 6.09 7.69
CA LEU A 147 -3.29 6.48 8.51
C LEU A 147 -2.32 7.28 7.64
N ALA A 148 -2.58 8.58 7.56
CA ALA A 148 -1.69 9.53 6.90
C ALA A 148 -0.44 9.79 7.77
N PRO A 149 0.72 10.14 7.17
CA PRO A 149 1.96 10.42 7.89
C PRO A 149 1.84 11.40 9.06
N GLU A 150 0.94 12.36 8.96
CA GLU A 150 0.71 13.42 9.96
C GLU A 150 -0.06 12.92 11.20
N LEU A 151 -0.65 11.72 11.11
CA LEU A 151 -1.41 11.06 12.17
C LEU A 151 -0.65 9.91 12.84
N ALA A 152 0.61 9.69 12.46
CA ALA A 152 1.44 8.57 12.88
C ALA A 152 2.39 8.91 14.03
#